data_AF-A0A6G4QVY1-F1
#
_entry.id   AF-A0A6G4QVY1-F1
#
_cell.length_a   1.000
_cell.length_b   1.000
_cell.length_c   1.000
_cell.angle_alpha   90.00
_cell.angle_beta   90.00
_cell.angle_gamma   90.00
#
_symmetry.space_group_name_H-M   'P 1'
#
loop_
_entity.id
_entity.type
_entity.pdbx_description
1 polymer ?
#
loop_
_entity_poly.entity_id
_entity_poly.type
_entity_poly.pdbx_seq_one_letter_code
_entity_poly.pdbx_strand_id
1 'polypeptide(L)'
;MSAAAVLERDLEAEHLADRAARLLARAGSVIEARDEAYAVRFARGRRPMLVIDEAAFRKLSPRLLPRGDGGWRLAPRASSPPPGRPGFVEGEKTVIQPDGRATTHRANLGEAPLDWLFRRRHITAAERNAGEKLSADAHASGIIGRLTMRWDPTPRSGGGSRLEPMERAYAARQRLGRAMEAVGSEAMPILTLICLTGTSLQGTEVALGMRPRTGKAALKAALQRLAAHYGMA
;
A
#
# COMPACT_ATOMS: atom_id res chain seq x y z
N MET A 1 15.28 32.11 19.60
CA MET A 1 15.59 30.67 19.71
C MET A 1 16.58 30.30 18.62
N SER A 2 17.68 29.63 18.96
CA SER A 2 18.68 29.17 17.97
C SER A 2 18.15 27.99 17.15
N ALA A 3 18.59 27.85 15.89
CA ALA A 3 18.20 26.75 15.00
C ALA A 3 18.52 25.37 15.60
N ALA A 4 19.62 25.24 16.34
CA ALA A 4 19.99 24.01 17.04
C ALA A 4 18.97 23.63 18.12
N ALA A 5 18.47 24.61 18.88
CA ALA A 5 17.45 24.39 19.92
C ALA A 5 16.08 24.02 19.33
N VAL A 6 15.80 24.40 18.08
CA VAL A 6 14.57 23.98 17.37
C VAL A 6 14.68 22.52 16.96
N LEU A 7 15.82 22.11 16.40
CA LEU A 7 16.06 20.72 15.98
C LEU A 7 16.03 19.75 17.18
N GLU A 8 16.66 20.13 18.29
CA GLU A 8 16.68 19.33 19.52
C GLU A 8 15.27 19.10 20.06
N ARG A 9 14.44 20.15 20.12
CA ARG A 9 13.02 20.04 20.52
C ARG A 9 12.20 19.16 19.57
N ASP A 10 12.46 19.22 18.26
CA ASP A 10 11.75 18.36 17.31
C ASP A 10 12.10 16.88 17.51
N LEU A 11 13.37 16.56 17.75
CA LEU A 11 13.83 15.20 18.07
C LEU A 11 13.26 14.69 19.40
N GLU A 12 13.20 15.55 20.43
CA GLU A 12 12.55 15.23 21.70
C GLU A 12 11.06 14.92 21.51
N ALA A 13 10.36 15.73 20.71
CA ALA A 13 8.96 15.52 20.37
C ALA A 13 8.76 14.19 19.62
N GLU A 14 9.65 13.83 18.69
CA GLU A 14 9.63 12.53 17.99
C GLU A 14 9.85 11.37 18.96
N HIS A 15 10.84 11.45 19.84
CA HIS A 15 11.11 10.41 20.84
C HIS A 15 9.93 10.22 21.81
N LEU A 16 9.27 11.32 22.23
CA LEU A 16 8.07 11.29 23.06
C LEU A 16 6.88 10.67 22.31
N ALA A 17 6.67 11.04 21.05
CA ALA A 17 5.61 10.47 20.20
C ALA A 17 5.79 8.96 20.01
N ASP A 18 7.02 8.50 19.77
CA ASP A 18 7.33 7.06 19.64
C ASP A 18 7.12 6.29 20.94
N ARG A 19 7.48 6.90 22.07
CA ARG A 19 7.22 6.32 23.40
C ARG A 19 5.71 6.22 23.66
N ALA A 20 4.95 7.27 23.34
CA ALA A 20 3.49 7.27 23.45
C ALA A 20 2.85 6.20 22.55
N ALA A 21 3.31 6.07 21.30
CA ALA A 21 2.82 5.04 20.38
C ALA A 21 3.05 3.61 20.91
N ARG A 22 4.20 3.34 21.54
CA ARG A 22 4.49 2.04 22.17
C ARG A 22 3.55 1.74 23.34
N LEU A 23 3.20 2.74 24.13
CA LEU A 23 2.24 2.58 25.23
C LEU A 23 0.81 2.38 24.72
N LEU A 24 0.39 3.17 23.74
CA LEU A 24 -0.94 3.07 23.12
C LEU A 24 -1.17 1.79 22.32
N ALA A 25 -0.11 1.08 21.93
CA ALA A 25 -0.22 -0.22 21.27
C ALA A 25 -0.79 -1.33 22.19
N ARG A 26 -0.84 -1.10 23.51
CA ARG A 26 -1.43 -2.04 24.47
C ARG A 26 -2.95 -1.96 24.43
N ALA A 27 -3.63 -3.11 24.48
CA ALA A 27 -5.09 -3.19 24.46
C ALA A 27 -5.72 -2.32 25.56
N GLY A 28 -6.78 -1.58 25.22
CA GLY A 28 -7.48 -0.68 26.14
C GLY A 28 -6.87 0.72 26.27
N SER A 29 -5.65 0.94 25.78
CA SER A 29 -4.95 2.21 25.98
C SER A 29 -5.56 3.36 25.17
N VAL A 30 -5.56 4.54 25.78
CA VAL A 30 -6.19 5.76 25.26
C VAL A 30 -5.28 6.96 25.48
N ILE A 31 -5.40 7.96 24.61
CA ILE A 31 -4.82 9.29 24.82
C ILE A 31 -5.94 10.31 24.90
N GLU A 32 -5.92 11.16 25.92
CA GLU A 32 -6.96 12.17 26.14
C GLU A 32 -6.30 13.52 26.37
N ALA A 33 -6.93 14.59 25.90
CA ALA A 33 -6.52 15.94 26.23
C ALA A 33 -6.64 16.17 27.75
N ARG A 34 -5.66 16.87 28.31
CA ARG A 34 -5.57 17.27 29.73
C ARG A 34 -4.92 18.64 29.78
N ASP A 35 -5.72 19.67 30.02
CA ASP A 35 -5.28 21.07 30.06
C ASP A 35 -4.49 21.41 28.78
N GLU A 36 -3.19 21.69 28.88
CA GLU A 36 -2.30 22.00 27.74
C GLU A 36 -1.47 20.80 27.23
N ALA A 37 -1.82 19.58 27.65
CA ALA A 37 -1.09 18.37 27.31
C ALA A 37 -2.00 17.19 26.99
N TYR A 38 -1.40 16.06 26.63
CA TYR A 38 -2.09 14.84 26.25
C TYR A 38 -1.63 13.68 27.11
N ALA A 39 -2.57 13.04 27.80
CA ALA A 39 -2.31 11.99 28.75
C ALA A 39 -2.59 10.60 28.16
N VAL A 40 -1.55 9.77 28.08
CA VAL A 40 -1.63 8.36 27.67
C VAL A 40 -1.97 7.49 28.88
N ARG A 41 -3.00 6.66 28.77
CA ARG A 41 -3.53 5.79 29.83
C ARG A 41 -3.76 4.38 29.30
N PHE A 42 -3.73 3.38 30.18
CA PHE A 42 -4.13 2.00 29.84
C PHE A 42 -5.66 1.82 29.75
N ALA A 43 -6.42 2.71 30.39
CA ALA A 43 -7.87 2.79 30.31
C ALA A 43 -8.32 4.20 30.77
N ARG A 44 -9.50 4.63 30.34
CA ARG A 44 -10.09 5.92 30.77
C ARG A 44 -10.18 6.02 32.29
N GLY A 45 -9.92 7.20 32.84
CA GLY A 45 -9.98 7.49 34.29
C GLY A 45 -8.84 6.89 35.13
N ARG A 46 -7.95 6.09 34.55
CA ARG A 46 -6.73 5.63 35.24
C ARG A 46 -5.67 6.73 35.26
N ARG A 47 -4.68 6.58 36.15
CA ARG A 47 -3.52 7.47 36.21
C ARG A 47 -2.76 7.45 34.88
N PRO A 48 -2.30 8.61 34.38
CA PRO A 48 -1.53 8.68 33.14
C PRO A 48 -0.19 7.95 33.29
N MET A 49 0.16 7.15 32.28
CA MET A 49 1.45 6.48 32.17
C MET A 49 2.50 7.40 31.56
N LEU A 50 2.06 8.31 30.70
CA LEU A 50 2.88 9.31 30.03
C LEU A 50 2.01 10.53 29.74
N VAL A 51 2.60 11.71 29.87
CA VAL A 51 2.01 12.96 29.38
C VAL A 51 2.92 13.46 28.27
N ILE A 52 2.34 13.82 27.13
CA ILE A 52 3.05 14.39 25.99
C ILE A 52 2.51 15.79 25.70
N ASP A 53 3.34 16.65 25.14
CA ASP A 53 2.97 18.00 24.74
C ASP A 53 2.30 18.02 23.36
N GLU A 54 1.90 19.22 22.93
CA GLU A 54 1.28 19.46 21.61
C GLU A 54 2.21 19.04 20.46
N ALA A 55 3.52 19.27 20.57
CA ALA A 55 4.48 18.95 19.51
C ALA A 55 4.55 17.43 19.26
N ALA A 56 4.70 16.65 20.33
CA ALA A 56 4.67 15.19 20.25
C ALA A 56 3.30 14.66 19.82
N PHE A 57 2.20 15.29 20.27
CA PHE A 57 0.85 14.91 19.86
C PHE A 57 0.65 15.11 18.34
N ARG A 58 1.11 16.22 17.76
CA ARG A 58 1.02 16.47 16.31
C ARG A 58 1.77 15.44 15.48
N LYS A 59 2.93 14.96 15.94
CA LYS A 59 3.67 13.88 15.28
C LYS A 59 2.91 12.55 15.34
N LEU A 60 2.16 12.32 16.43
CA LEU A 60 1.38 11.09 16.65
C LEU A 60 0.01 11.10 15.97
N SER A 61 -0.63 12.28 15.84
CA SER A 61 -2.03 12.44 15.41
C SER A 61 -2.42 11.75 14.09
N PRO A 62 -1.56 11.62 13.06
CA PRO A 62 -1.92 10.91 11.83
C PRO A 62 -2.17 9.41 12.03
N ARG A 63 -1.78 8.87 13.18
CA ARG A 63 -1.92 7.46 13.56
C ARG A 63 -3.05 7.23 14.55
N LEU A 64 -3.77 8.29 14.95
CA LEU A 64 -4.81 8.23 15.96
C LEU A 64 -6.20 8.16 15.35
N LEU A 65 -7.08 7.39 15.98
CA LEU A 65 -8.50 7.32 15.65
C LEU A 65 -9.31 7.95 16.79
N PRO A 66 -10.25 8.86 16.48
CA PRO A 66 -11.14 9.41 17.50
C PRO A 66 -12.02 8.30 18.10
N ARG A 67 -12.41 8.47 19.36
CA ARG A 67 -13.34 7.58 20.06
C ARG A 67 -14.65 8.32 20.36
N GLY A 68 -15.76 7.60 20.38
CA GLY A 68 -17.09 8.18 20.66
C GLY A 68 -17.26 8.66 22.11
N ASP A 69 -16.50 8.09 23.05
CA ASP A 69 -16.47 8.46 24.48
C ASP A 69 -15.37 9.50 24.81
N GLY A 70 -14.78 10.12 23.78
CA GLY A 70 -13.73 11.12 23.89
C GLY A 70 -12.30 10.55 23.88
N GLY A 71 -11.36 11.42 23.53
CA GLY A 71 -9.97 11.07 23.31
C GLY A 71 -9.74 10.27 22.03
N TRP A 72 -8.55 9.69 21.93
CA TRP A 72 -8.11 8.94 20.78
C TRP A 72 -7.50 7.60 21.20
N ARG A 73 -7.51 6.66 20.26
CA ARG A 73 -6.74 5.42 20.35
C ARG A 73 -5.78 5.33 19.18
N LEU A 74 -4.69 4.58 19.34
CA LEU A 74 -3.84 4.29 18.21
C LEU A 74 -4.60 3.43 17.19
N ALA A 75 -4.50 3.78 15.92
CA ALA A 75 -4.97 2.93 14.83
C ALA A 75 -4.31 1.55 14.96
N PRO A 76 -5.05 0.45 14.73
CA PRO A 76 -4.48 -0.87 14.80
C PRO A 76 -3.24 -0.94 13.91
N ARG A 77 -2.11 -1.35 14.49
CA ARG A 77 -0.91 -1.64 13.71
C ARG A 77 -1.28 -2.78 12.77
N ALA A 78 -0.94 -2.65 11.48
CA ALA A 78 -1.03 -3.77 10.56
C ALA A 78 -0.36 -4.99 11.21
N SER A 79 -1.09 -6.10 11.32
CA SER A 79 -0.60 -7.31 11.98
C SER A 79 0.74 -7.71 11.39
N SER A 80 1.71 -8.02 12.25
CA SER A 80 2.92 -8.69 11.78
C SER A 80 2.51 -10.04 11.17
N PRO A 81 3.17 -10.49 10.08
CA PRO A 81 2.90 -11.82 9.53
C PRO A 81 3.01 -12.88 10.63
N PRO A 82 2.09 -13.86 10.69
CA PRO A 82 2.18 -14.94 11.65
C PRO A 82 3.50 -15.71 11.46
N PRO A 83 4.10 -16.23 12.55
CA PRO A 83 5.34 -17.00 12.48
C PRO A 83 5.18 -18.19 11.53
N GLY A 84 6.22 -18.48 10.73
CA GLY A 84 6.20 -19.55 9.72
C GLY A 84 5.50 -19.21 8.41
N ARG A 85 4.92 -18.01 8.25
CA ARG A 85 4.31 -17.55 6.98
C ARG A 85 4.91 -16.22 6.50
N PRO A 86 6.21 -16.17 6.17
CA PRO A 86 6.82 -14.98 5.60
C PRO A 86 6.11 -14.61 4.29
N GLY A 87 5.70 -13.34 4.15
CA GLY A 87 4.92 -12.88 2.98
C GLY A 87 3.41 -13.07 3.08
N PHE A 88 2.90 -13.78 4.10
CA PHE A 88 1.47 -13.81 4.38
C PHE A 88 1.07 -12.59 5.19
N VAL A 89 0.26 -11.74 4.60
CA VAL A 89 -0.41 -10.67 5.33
C VAL A 89 -1.90 -10.89 5.27
N GLU A 90 -2.47 -11.26 6.41
CA GLU A 90 -3.91 -11.41 6.55
C GLU A 90 -4.60 -10.07 6.28
N GLY A 91 -5.66 -10.15 5.49
CA GLY A 91 -6.55 -9.03 5.25
C GLY A 91 -7.72 -9.48 4.40
N GLU A 92 -8.44 -8.49 3.89
CA GLU A 92 -9.66 -8.71 3.14
C GLU A 92 -9.59 -7.97 1.81
N LYS A 93 -10.08 -8.61 0.75
CA LYS A 93 -10.19 -8.03 -0.58
C LYS A 93 -11.64 -8.07 -1.02
N THR A 94 -12.13 -6.92 -1.47
CA THR A 94 -13.45 -6.79 -2.07
C THR A 94 -13.38 -7.19 -3.53
N VAL A 95 -14.22 -8.15 -3.93
CA VAL A 95 -14.33 -8.66 -5.30
C VAL A 95 -15.74 -8.33 -5.80
N ILE A 96 -15.83 -7.79 -7.01
CA ILE A 96 -17.11 -7.58 -7.67
C ILE A 96 -17.54 -8.91 -8.29
N GLN A 97 -18.68 -9.42 -7.84
CA GLN A 97 -19.30 -10.62 -8.36
C GLN A 97 -19.96 -10.37 -9.73
N PRO A 98 -20.28 -11.43 -10.48
CA PRO A 98 -20.90 -11.31 -11.80
C PRO A 98 -22.29 -10.66 -11.76
N ASP A 99 -22.97 -10.73 -10.61
CA ASP A 99 -24.25 -10.06 -10.36
C ASP A 99 -24.09 -8.55 -10.02
N GLY A 100 -22.86 -8.03 -10.07
CA GLY A 100 -22.52 -6.65 -9.75
C GLY A 100 -22.39 -6.36 -8.25
N ARG A 101 -22.61 -7.35 -7.38
CA ARG A 101 -22.46 -7.15 -5.93
C ARG A 101 -21.00 -7.20 -5.52
N ALA A 102 -20.61 -6.31 -4.62
CA ALA A 102 -19.29 -6.35 -3.99
C ALA A 102 -19.33 -7.29 -2.79
N THR A 103 -18.49 -8.34 -2.78
CA THR A 103 -18.29 -9.20 -1.61
C THR A 103 -16.86 -9.19 -1.14
N THR A 104 -16.70 -9.20 0.17
CA THR A 104 -15.41 -9.15 0.85
C THR A 104 -14.97 -10.55 1.23
N HIS A 105 -13.77 -10.94 0.83
CA HIS A 105 -13.19 -12.26 1.13
C HIS A 105 -11.84 -12.09 1.82
N ARG A 106 -11.50 -13.01 2.73
CA ARG A 106 -10.14 -13.09 3.28
C ARG A 106 -9.16 -13.36 2.15
N ALA A 107 -8.08 -12.60 2.12
CA ALA A 107 -7.02 -12.70 1.11
C ALA A 107 -5.66 -12.44 1.73
N ASN A 108 -4.61 -12.99 1.10
CA ASN A 108 -3.25 -12.58 1.42
C ASN A 108 -2.94 -11.27 0.69
N LEU A 109 -2.83 -10.19 1.44
CA LEU A 109 -2.52 -8.86 0.93
C LEU A 109 -1.00 -8.61 0.76
N GLY A 110 -0.19 -9.66 0.85
CA GLY A 110 1.28 -9.63 0.70
C GLY A 110 1.80 -10.34 -0.55
N GLU A 111 0.92 -10.79 -1.44
CA GLU A 111 1.29 -11.58 -2.63
C GLU A 111 2.01 -10.74 -3.69
N ALA A 112 1.62 -9.48 -3.87
CA ALA A 112 2.22 -8.61 -4.88
C ALA A 112 3.49 -7.90 -4.35
N PRO A 113 4.59 -7.85 -5.12
CA PRO A 113 5.79 -7.10 -4.74
C PRO A 113 5.52 -5.62 -4.46
N LEU A 114 4.57 -5.01 -5.18
CA LEU A 114 4.17 -3.61 -4.99
C LEU A 114 3.47 -3.39 -3.65
N ASP A 115 2.71 -4.37 -3.15
CA ASP A 115 2.05 -4.27 -1.83
C ASP A 115 3.07 -4.15 -0.71
N TRP A 116 4.17 -4.91 -0.80
CA TRP A 116 5.26 -4.81 0.16
C TRP A 116 5.92 -3.42 0.17
N LEU A 117 6.16 -2.86 -1.02
CA LEU A 117 6.73 -1.52 -1.18
C LEU A 117 5.79 -0.43 -0.66
N PHE A 118 4.50 -0.54 -0.96
CA PHE A 118 3.48 0.40 -0.55
C PHE A 118 3.32 0.43 0.98
N ARG A 119 3.24 -0.74 1.63
CA ARG A 119 3.14 -0.85 3.10
C ARG A 119 4.30 -0.18 3.83
N ARG A 120 5.49 -0.21 3.23
CA ARG A 120 6.70 0.43 3.75
C ARG A 120 6.86 1.88 3.28
N ARG A 121 5.84 2.45 2.64
CA ARG A 121 5.80 3.82 2.14
C ARG A 121 6.94 4.15 1.17
N HIS A 122 7.40 3.16 0.40
CA HIS A 122 8.41 3.38 -0.63
C HIS A 122 7.79 3.94 -1.92
N ILE A 123 6.54 3.56 -2.19
CA ILE A 123 5.73 4.03 -3.31
C ILE A 123 4.39 4.61 -2.84
N THR A 124 3.79 5.47 -3.65
CA THR A 124 2.47 6.07 -3.39
C THR A 124 1.33 5.13 -3.79
N ALA A 125 0.09 5.48 -3.41
CA ALA A 125 -1.10 4.75 -3.83
C ALA A 125 -1.29 4.81 -5.36
N ALA A 126 -1.01 5.97 -5.95
CA ALA A 126 -1.01 6.19 -7.40
C ALA A 126 -0.03 5.26 -8.12
N GLU A 127 1.22 5.21 -7.67
CA GLU A 127 2.28 4.37 -8.22
C GLU A 127 1.92 2.87 -8.11
N ARG A 128 1.39 2.44 -6.96
CA ARG A 128 0.90 1.06 -6.77
C ARG A 128 -0.24 0.74 -7.74
N ASN A 129 -1.28 1.59 -7.80
CA ASN A 129 -2.46 1.36 -8.62
C ASN A 129 -2.11 1.32 -10.13
N ALA A 130 -1.17 2.16 -10.55
CA ALA A 130 -0.67 2.17 -11.93
C ALA A 130 0.02 0.84 -12.29
N GLY A 131 0.85 0.30 -11.39
CA GLY A 131 1.49 -1.01 -11.57
C GLY A 131 0.47 -2.16 -11.63
N GLU A 132 -0.49 -2.20 -10.71
CA GLU A 132 -1.57 -3.19 -10.71
C GLU A 132 -2.45 -3.09 -11.97
N LYS A 133 -2.71 -1.87 -12.45
CA LYS A 133 -3.44 -1.63 -13.70
C LYS A 133 -2.69 -2.18 -14.91
N LEU A 134 -1.37 -1.99 -14.97
CA LEU A 134 -0.51 -2.55 -16.01
C LEU A 134 -0.57 -4.08 -16.02
N SER A 135 -0.46 -4.73 -14.85
CA SER A 135 -0.61 -6.18 -14.72
C SER A 135 -1.99 -6.64 -15.20
N ALA A 136 -3.06 -5.94 -14.82
CA ALA A 136 -4.41 -6.25 -15.25
C ALA A 136 -4.59 -6.14 -16.78
N ASP A 137 -4.04 -5.09 -17.41
CA ASP A 137 -4.07 -4.96 -18.88
C ASP A 137 -3.21 -6.04 -19.57
N ALA A 138 -2.08 -6.44 -18.99
CA ALA A 138 -1.26 -7.55 -19.49
C ALA A 138 -2.03 -8.89 -19.45
N HIS A 139 -2.66 -9.23 -18.34
CA HIS A 139 -3.52 -10.42 -18.24
C HIS A 139 -4.72 -10.37 -19.20
N ALA A 140 -5.34 -9.19 -19.34
CA ALA A 140 -6.47 -9.02 -20.25
C ALA A 140 -6.06 -9.12 -21.74
N SER A 141 -4.81 -8.75 -22.07
CA SER A 141 -4.28 -8.84 -23.44
C SER A 141 -3.99 -10.27 -23.92
N GLY A 142 -3.97 -11.23 -22.99
CA GLY A 142 -3.60 -12.62 -23.24
C GLY A 142 -2.10 -12.85 -23.50
N ILE A 143 -1.23 -11.84 -23.33
CA ILE A 143 0.22 -12.01 -23.51
C ILE A 143 0.82 -12.90 -22.42
N ILE A 144 0.29 -12.81 -21.21
CA ILE A 144 0.59 -13.73 -20.11
C ILE A 144 -0.33 -14.94 -20.32
N GLY A 145 0.24 -16.03 -20.85
CA GLY A 145 -0.50 -17.26 -21.10
C GLY A 145 -1.21 -17.78 -19.84
N ARG A 146 -2.39 -18.38 -20.01
CA ARG A 146 -3.11 -19.04 -18.91
C ARG A 146 -2.69 -20.49 -18.85
N LEU A 147 -2.07 -20.89 -17.74
CA LEU A 147 -1.64 -22.28 -17.51
C LEU A 147 -2.73 -23.13 -16.82
N THR A 148 -3.74 -22.49 -16.23
CA THR A 148 -4.79 -23.15 -15.46
C THR A 148 -6.17 -22.94 -16.07
N MET A 149 -7.12 -23.80 -15.68
CA MET A 149 -8.53 -23.66 -16.06
C MET A 149 -9.05 -22.26 -15.70
N ARG A 150 -9.85 -21.70 -16.62
CA ARG A 150 -10.57 -20.46 -16.38
C ARG A 150 -11.82 -20.75 -15.55
N TRP A 151 -11.86 -20.21 -14.34
CA TRP A 151 -13.01 -20.29 -13.44
C TRP A 151 -13.94 -19.08 -13.52
N ASP A 152 -13.65 -18.12 -14.40
CA ASP A 152 -14.54 -16.98 -14.62
C ASP A 152 -15.91 -17.49 -15.10
N PRO A 153 -17.01 -16.98 -14.54
CA PRO A 153 -18.32 -17.39 -14.97
C PRO A 153 -18.52 -17.06 -16.44
N THR A 154 -19.05 -18.03 -17.19
CA THR A 154 -19.49 -17.81 -18.57
C THR A 154 -20.58 -16.73 -18.56
N PRO A 155 -20.51 -15.71 -19.45
CA PRO A 155 -21.53 -14.66 -19.48
C PRO A 155 -22.92 -15.29 -19.61
N ARG A 156 -23.79 -15.08 -18.63
CA ARG A 156 -25.22 -15.34 -18.77
C ARG A 156 -25.76 -14.24 -19.69
N SER A 157 -26.51 -14.63 -20.72
CA SER A 157 -27.03 -13.71 -21.73
C SER A 157 -27.65 -12.45 -21.11
N GLY A 158 -27.28 -11.28 -21.65
CA GLY A 158 -27.84 -9.98 -21.28
C GLY A 158 -27.01 -9.20 -20.25
N GLY A 159 -26.16 -8.30 -20.72
CA GLY A 159 -25.56 -7.24 -19.88
C GLY A 159 -24.03 -7.19 -19.79
N GLY A 160 -23.30 -8.00 -20.56
CA GLY A 160 -21.83 -7.93 -20.64
C GLY A 160 -21.33 -6.81 -21.55
N SER A 161 -20.07 -6.37 -21.32
CA SER A 161 -19.29 -5.48 -22.19
C SER A 161 -19.64 -5.67 -23.68
N ARG A 162 -19.93 -4.58 -24.41
CA ARG A 162 -20.29 -4.59 -25.84
C ARG A 162 -19.24 -5.21 -26.77
N LEU A 163 -18.04 -5.50 -26.25
CA LEU A 163 -16.90 -6.02 -27.00
C LEU A 163 -16.79 -7.54 -26.86
N GLU A 164 -16.63 -8.21 -27.99
CA GLU A 164 -16.32 -9.63 -28.06
C GLU A 164 -14.99 -9.94 -27.33
N PRO A 165 -14.77 -11.17 -26.85
CA PRO A 165 -13.55 -11.54 -26.13
C PRO A 165 -12.25 -11.15 -26.86
N MET A 166 -12.21 -11.34 -28.18
CA MET A 166 -11.07 -10.96 -29.02
C MET A 166 -10.85 -9.45 -29.05
N GLU A 167 -11.92 -8.67 -29.21
CA GLU A 167 -11.87 -7.21 -29.22
C GLU A 167 -11.38 -6.65 -27.89
N ARG A 168 -11.81 -7.25 -26.76
CA ARG A 168 -11.33 -6.88 -25.43
C ARG A 168 -9.84 -7.15 -25.27
N ALA A 169 -9.36 -8.31 -25.72
CA ALA A 169 -7.94 -8.66 -25.67
C ALA A 169 -7.11 -7.72 -26.55
N TYR A 170 -7.60 -7.38 -27.74
CA TYR A 170 -6.97 -6.43 -28.64
C TYR A 170 -6.89 -5.02 -28.02
N ALA A 171 -7.99 -4.52 -27.46
CA ALA A 171 -8.02 -3.23 -26.77
C ALA A 171 -7.08 -3.20 -25.54
N ALA A 172 -7.01 -4.30 -24.80
CA ALA A 172 -6.05 -4.44 -23.69
C ALA A 172 -4.60 -4.42 -24.18
N ARG A 173 -4.30 -5.10 -25.29
CA ARG A 173 -2.97 -5.08 -25.92
C ARG A 173 -2.57 -3.68 -26.38
N GLN A 174 -3.50 -2.91 -26.95
CA GLN A 174 -3.25 -1.52 -27.32
C GLN A 174 -2.97 -0.64 -26.09
N ARG A 175 -3.74 -0.77 -25.01
CA ARG A 175 -3.48 -0.04 -23.75
C ARG A 175 -2.12 -0.40 -23.16
N LEU A 176 -1.80 -1.69 -23.12
CA LEU A 176 -0.51 -2.19 -22.64
C LEU A 176 0.65 -1.61 -23.46
N GLY A 177 0.55 -1.64 -24.79
CA GLY A 177 1.56 -1.08 -25.70
C GLY A 177 1.80 0.40 -25.45
N ARG A 178 0.72 1.21 -25.41
CA ARG A 178 0.80 2.65 -25.13
C ARG A 178 1.42 2.95 -23.76
N ALA A 179 1.10 2.15 -22.74
CA ALA A 179 1.68 2.31 -21.41
C ALA A 179 3.18 2.01 -21.39
N MET A 180 3.61 0.93 -22.06
CA MET A 180 5.03 0.58 -22.16
C MET A 180 5.83 1.61 -22.98
N GLU A 181 5.25 2.14 -24.06
CA GLU A 181 5.82 3.24 -24.84
C GLU A 181 5.99 4.52 -23.99
N ALA A 182 4.96 4.90 -23.24
CA ALA A 182 4.98 6.09 -22.39
C ALA A 182 6.00 6.00 -21.25
N VAL A 183 6.25 4.80 -20.72
CA VAL A 183 7.30 4.58 -19.73
C VAL A 183 8.69 4.68 -20.35
N GLY A 184 8.87 4.21 -21.59
CA GLY A 184 10.14 4.24 -22.31
C GLY A 184 11.00 2.98 -22.11
N SER A 185 11.79 2.65 -23.12
CA SER A 185 12.52 1.36 -23.25
C SER A 185 13.47 1.06 -22.10
N GLU A 186 14.09 2.07 -21.49
CA GLU A 186 14.99 1.88 -20.35
C GLU A 186 14.27 1.34 -19.10
N ALA A 187 13.02 1.74 -18.88
CA ALA A 187 12.25 1.39 -17.68
C ALA A 187 11.26 0.23 -17.89
N MET A 188 11.05 -0.22 -19.14
CA MET A 188 10.22 -1.40 -19.42
C MET A 188 10.71 -2.68 -18.73
N PRO A 189 12.02 -3.01 -18.69
CA PRO A 189 12.48 -4.28 -18.13
C PRO A 189 12.16 -4.44 -16.64
N ILE A 190 12.36 -3.38 -15.84
CA ILE A 190 12.08 -3.40 -14.40
C ILE A 190 10.58 -3.50 -14.10
N LEU A 191 9.74 -2.81 -14.88
CA LEU A 191 8.28 -2.96 -14.75
C LEU A 191 7.80 -4.34 -15.16
N THR A 192 8.36 -4.91 -16.22
CA THR A 192 8.00 -6.25 -16.70
C THR A 192 8.28 -7.29 -15.61
N LEU A 193 9.49 -7.29 -15.05
CA LEU A 193 9.85 -8.27 -14.01
C LEU A 193 9.01 -8.13 -12.75
N ILE A 194 8.70 -6.90 -12.33
CA ILE A 194 7.98 -6.71 -11.06
C ILE A 194 6.47 -6.83 -11.23
N CYS A 195 5.90 -6.18 -12.25
CA CYS A 195 4.45 -6.10 -12.43
C CYS A 195 3.90 -7.32 -13.19
N LEU A 196 4.60 -7.83 -14.21
CA LEU A 196 4.07 -8.93 -15.04
C LEU A 196 4.50 -10.30 -14.51
N THR A 197 5.72 -10.44 -13.98
CA THR A 197 6.21 -11.74 -13.47
C THR A 197 6.20 -11.86 -11.95
N GLY A 198 5.91 -10.78 -11.21
CA GLY A 198 5.84 -10.80 -9.75
C GLY A 198 7.21 -11.00 -9.07
N THR A 199 8.31 -10.70 -9.75
CA THR A 199 9.67 -10.85 -9.20
C THR A 199 9.92 -9.84 -8.09
N SER A 200 10.65 -10.26 -7.05
CA SER A 200 11.05 -9.35 -5.96
C SER A 200 11.98 -8.24 -6.47
N LEU A 201 12.08 -7.14 -5.72
CA LEU A 201 12.96 -6.03 -6.08
C LEU A 201 14.42 -6.48 -6.19
N GLN A 202 14.89 -7.27 -5.22
CA GLN A 202 16.25 -7.82 -5.21
C GLN A 202 16.46 -8.80 -6.36
N GLY A 203 15.49 -9.69 -6.63
CA GLY A 203 15.56 -10.60 -7.76
C GLY A 203 15.62 -9.85 -9.09
N THR A 204 14.92 -8.72 -9.19
CA THR A 204 14.94 -7.84 -10.36
C THR A 204 16.28 -7.14 -10.53
N GLU A 205 16.89 -6.63 -9.44
CA GLU A 205 18.24 -6.05 -9.48
C GLU A 205 19.25 -7.06 -10.01
N VAL A 206 19.20 -8.31 -9.54
CA VAL A 206 20.08 -9.39 -10.01
C VAL A 206 19.81 -9.73 -11.47
N ALA A 207 18.54 -9.92 -11.85
CA ALA A 207 18.16 -10.29 -13.21
C ALA A 207 18.54 -9.24 -14.26
N LEU A 208 18.53 -7.96 -13.89
CA LEU A 208 18.90 -6.83 -14.75
C LEU A 208 20.37 -6.40 -14.61
N GLY A 209 21.18 -7.08 -13.79
CA GLY A 209 22.57 -6.70 -13.56
C GLY A 209 22.75 -5.31 -12.93
N MET A 210 21.75 -4.84 -12.18
CA MET A 210 21.76 -3.52 -11.56
C MET A 210 22.72 -3.47 -10.39
N ARG A 211 23.23 -2.27 -10.10
CA ARG A 211 23.98 -2.04 -8.86
C ARG A 211 23.06 -2.29 -7.65
N PRO A 212 23.55 -2.94 -6.58
CA PRO A 212 22.74 -3.19 -5.40
C PRO A 212 22.07 -1.93 -4.86
N ARG A 213 20.80 -2.03 -4.45
CA ARG A 213 20.01 -0.94 -3.85
C ARG A 213 19.62 0.21 -4.79
N THR A 214 19.83 0.07 -6.09
CA THR A 214 19.41 1.08 -7.08
C THR A 214 18.01 0.81 -7.67
N GLY A 215 17.53 -0.43 -7.60
CA GLY A 215 16.28 -0.87 -8.20
C GLY A 215 15.07 -0.11 -7.67
N LYS A 216 15.05 0.24 -6.38
CA LYS A 216 13.94 1.00 -5.78
C LYS A 216 13.74 2.36 -6.48
N ALA A 217 14.83 3.09 -6.73
CA ALA A 217 14.77 4.41 -7.33
C ALA A 217 14.33 4.33 -8.80
N ALA A 218 14.90 3.38 -9.55
CA ALA A 218 14.52 3.11 -10.93
C ALA A 218 13.04 2.71 -11.07
N LEU A 219 12.58 1.78 -10.23
CA LEU A 219 11.18 1.35 -10.20
C LEU A 219 10.25 2.52 -9.89
N LYS A 220 10.59 3.35 -8.90
CA LYS A 220 9.78 4.51 -8.54
C LYS A 220 9.64 5.48 -9.71
N ALA A 221 10.74 5.82 -10.39
CA ALA A 221 10.71 6.68 -11.57
C ALA A 221 9.90 6.08 -12.73
N ALA A 222 9.92 4.74 -12.88
CA ALA A 222 9.09 4.04 -13.86
C ALA A 222 7.60 4.12 -13.50
N LEU A 223 7.23 3.85 -12.24
CA LEU A 223 5.85 3.90 -11.75
C LEU A 223 5.27 5.32 -11.77
N GLN A 224 6.08 6.36 -11.58
CA GLN A 224 5.64 7.75 -11.70
C GLN A 224 5.22 8.10 -13.13
N ARG A 225 6.03 7.72 -14.11
CA ARG A 225 5.68 7.86 -15.53
C ARG A 225 4.42 7.07 -15.87
N LEU A 226 4.30 5.86 -15.35
CA LEU A 226 3.13 5.02 -15.55
C LEU A 226 1.86 5.60 -14.93
N ALA A 227 1.96 6.15 -13.72
CA ALA A 227 0.85 6.82 -13.04
C ALA A 227 0.41 8.07 -13.80
N ALA A 228 1.34 8.86 -14.33
CA ALA A 228 1.03 9.98 -15.20
C ALA A 228 0.31 9.52 -16.48
N HIS A 229 0.76 8.43 -17.12
CA HIS A 229 0.12 7.86 -18.30
C HIS A 229 -1.34 7.42 -18.04
N TYR A 230 -1.60 6.81 -16.90
CA TYR A 230 -2.95 6.37 -16.52
C TYR A 230 -3.81 7.49 -15.91
N GLY A 231 -3.30 8.71 -15.75
CA GLY A 231 -4.03 9.80 -15.11
C GLY A 231 -4.28 9.58 -13.62
N MET A 232 -3.36 8.90 -12.94
CA MET A 232 -3.44 8.56 -11.50
C MET A 232 -2.50 9.41 -10.63
N ALA A 233 -1.77 10.37 -11.22
CA ALA A 233 -0.74 11.19 -10.56
C ALA A 233 -1.31 12.21 -9.56
#